data_AF-A0AA36GEV4-F1
#
_entry.id   AF-A0AA36GEV4-F1
#
_cell.length_a   1.000
_cell.length_b   1.000
_cell.length_c   1.000
_cell.angle_alpha   90.00
_cell.angle_beta   90.00
_cell.angle_gamma   90.00
#
_symmetry.space_group_name_H-M   'P 1'
#
loop_
_entity.id
_entity.type
_entity.pdbx_description
1 polymer ?
#
loop_
_entity_poly.entity_id
_entity_poly.type
_entity_poly.pdbx_seq_one_letter_code
_entity_poly.pdbx_strand_id
1 'polypeptide(L)'
;MTVTYSLDVSTSSFFCLYKLLFRWRGSVWKSVWTELLAWLAVYTMMSMTYRQVLTGHQRIIFEDLCVFFYAYSDYIPITFMLGFYVSTVFTRWWDVFMNVGWVDSPMLLISCLIRGADERARVVRRNIMRYLVLTQALVFRDISASVKKRFPTMQHLVTAGLMTENELMVFNDVPSPHAKYWQPMHWAFCLCRTSREEGLISSDILLIDLLEKLRQFRVNVMNLTMYDWVPVPLVYTQVIHIAIRTYFFLALFSRQYLDLSTRQDITAMPKTIDIYIPIMTILQFVCFVGWMKVAEVLLNPLGEDDDDFECNWILDRNLQVAFSVVDDAYGKFPPEARDPWWETSHPEPLYTAESAARAPNPQQGSCKFMATEDDEYMVRPHIRIHENEAKMMWDELEGDDVVPVEKLKPKESVNGSTDFLNKLAEKKLGALGRLRRQSGAFIGHQQKRRASSGSTPTSARKKRSMSSMFASDFHRSPPSRYLY
;
A
#
# COMPACT_ATOMS: atom_id res chain seq x y z
N MET A 1 5.30 -5.26 -6.56
CA MET A 1 5.44 -4.31 -7.68
C MET A 1 6.85 -3.80 -7.70
N THR A 2 7.57 -4.20 -8.72
CA THR A 2 8.95 -3.82 -9.00
C THR A 2 9.01 -2.54 -9.82
N VAL A 3 7.91 -2.14 -10.47
CA VAL A 3 7.74 -0.79 -11.01
C VAL A 3 7.36 0.17 -9.88
N THR A 4 8.37 0.82 -9.30
CA THR A 4 8.16 1.80 -8.21
C THR A 4 7.70 3.16 -8.76
N TYR A 5 6.55 3.65 -8.32
CA TYR A 5 6.03 4.98 -8.67
C TYR A 5 5.58 5.80 -7.45
N SER A 6 5.88 5.34 -6.23
CA SER A 6 5.44 5.97 -4.97
C SER A 6 5.90 7.42 -4.81
N LEU A 7 7.10 7.76 -5.31
CA LEU A 7 7.62 9.13 -5.25
C LEU A 7 6.81 10.07 -6.16
N ASP A 8 6.41 9.60 -7.34
CA ASP A 8 5.64 10.39 -8.30
C ASP A 8 4.24 10.73 -7.78
N VAL A 9 3.67 9.85 -6.94
CA VAL A 9 2.36 10.03 -6.28
C VAL A 9 2.44 10.54 -4.84
N SER A 10 3.61 10.99 -4.40
CA SER A 10 3.80 11.52 -3.03
C SER A 10 2.97 12.78 -2.73
N THR A 11 2.49 13.47 -3.76
CA THR A 11 1.62 14.65 -3.64
C THR A 11 0.38 14.54 -4.53
N SER A 12 -0.77 14.91 -3.98
CA SER A 12 -2.05 14.95 -4.69
C SER A 12 -2.17 16.22 -5.54
N SER A 13 -1.37 16.33 -6.60
CA SER A 13 -1.50 17.40 -7.59
C SER A 13 -2.40 16.98 -8.76
N PHE A 14 -3.05 17.95 -9.43
CA PHE A 14 -3.98 17.69 -10.53
C PHE A 14 -3.36 16.83 -11.65
N PHE A 15 -2.10 17.10 -12.02
CA PHE A 15 -1.40 16.39 -13.09
C PHE A 15 -0.67 15.11 -12.65
N CYS A 16 -0.70 14.79 -11.35
CA CYS A 16 0.05 13.67 -10.78
C CYS A 16 -0.31 12.33 -11.44
N LEU A 17 -1.61 12.00 -11.45
CA LEU A 17 -2.09 10.74 -12.01
C LEU A 17 -2.01 10.69 -13.54
N TYR A 18 -2.10 11.84 -14.21
CA TYR A 18 -1.94 11.90 -15.67
C TYR A 18 -0.53 11.50 -16.12
N LYS A 19 0.51 11.79 -15.33
CA LYS A 19 1.87 11.34 -15.64
C LYS A 19 1.99 9.81 -15.63
N LEU A 20 1.23 9.12 -14.79
CA LEU A 20 1.23 7.65 -14.74
C LEU A 20 0.60 7.05 -15.99
N LEU A 21 -0.41 7.68 -16.57
CA LEU A 21 -1.06 7.21 -17.80
C LEU A 21 -0.09 7.15 -18.99
N PHE A 22 0.99 7.93 -18.99
CA PHE A 22 1.98 7.92 -20.08
C PHE A 22 3.15 6.95 -19.85
N ARG A 23 3.14 6.16 -18.78
CA ARG A 23 4.16 5.13 -18.56
C ARG A 23 3.90 3.90 -19.41
N TRP A 24 4.99 3.26 -19.87
CA TRP A 24 4.93 2.05 -20.70
C TRP A 24 5.20 0.77 -19.91
N ARG A 25 6.25 0.75 -19.09
CA ARG A 25 6.62 -0.43 -18.30
C ARG A 25 5.55 -0.70 -17.22
N GLY A 26 5.08 -1.94 -17.11
CA GLY A 26 4.02 -2.33 -16.17
C GLY A 26 2.67 -1.65 -16.41
N SER A 27 2.45 -1.04 -17.57
CA SER A 27 1.22 -0.26 -17.82
C SER A 27 0.14 -1.04 -18.54
N VAL A 28 -1.11 -0.58 -18.40
CA VAL A 28 -2.27 -1.13 -19.10
C VAL A 28 -2.07 -1.12 -20.63
N TRP A 29 -1.34 -0.13 -21.16
CA TRP A 29 -1.06 -0.04 -22.58
C TRP A 29 -0.22 -1.21 -23.08
N LYS A 30 0.84 -1.58 -22.36
CA LYS A 30 1.70 -2.72 -22.71
C LYS A 30 0.93 -4.05 -22.66
N SER A 31 -0.05 -4.18 -21.77
CA SER A 31 -0.84 -5.40 -21.62
C SER A 31 -1.99 -5.55 -22.62
N VAL A 32 -2.56 -4.45 -23.11
CA VAL A 32 -3.82 -4.47 -23.90
C VAL A 32 -3.60 -4.20 -25.40
N TRP A 33 -2.49 -3.56 -25.81
CA TRP A 33 -2.34 -3.06 -27.18
C TRP A 33 -2.46 -4.14 -28.27
N THR A 34 -1.95 -5.35 -28.05
CA THR A 34 -2.02 -6.46 -29.02
C THR A 34 -3.45 -6.92 -29.25
N GLU A 35 -4.19 -7.13 -28.16
CA GLU A 35 -5.60 -7.56 -28.19
C GLU A 35 -6.49 -6.47 -28.77
N LEU A 36 -6.24 -5.20 -28.43
CA LEU A 36 -6.96 -4.06 -28.98
C LEU A 36 -6.72 -3.92 -30.49
N LEU A 37 -5.47 -4.07 -30.95
CA LEU A 37 -5.13 -4.01 -32.37
C LEU A 37 -5.86 -5.12 -33.15
N ALA A 38 -5.86 -6.34 -32.62
CA ALA A 38 -6.56 -7.48 -33.23
C ALA A 38 -8.07 -7.24 -33.29
N TRP A 39 -8.67 -6.76 -32.19
CA TRP A 39 -10.10 -6.43 -32.15
C TRP A 39 -10.46 -5.32 -33.16
N LEU A 40 -9.65 -4.27 -33.24
CA LEU A 40 -9.83 -3.18 -34.20
C LEU A 40 -9.71 -3.66 -35.64
N ALA A 41 -8.75 -4.52 -35.96
CA ALA A 41 -8.60 -5.09 -37.30
C ALA A 41 -9.87 -5.86 -37.73
N VAL A 42 -10.42 -6.69 -36.84
CA VAL A 42 -11.66 -7.43 -37.12
C VAL A 42 -12.85 -6.48 -37.23
N TYR A 43 -12.98 -5.50 -36.34
CA TYR A 43 -14.03 -4.51 -36.38
C TYR A 43 -14.02 -3.73 -37.71
N THR A 44 -12.84 -3.25 -38.13
CA THR A 44 -12.66 -2.52 -39.39
C THR A 44 -12.95 -3.42 -40.60
N MET A 45 -12.51 -4.69 -40.58
CA MET A 45 -12.83 -5.65 -41.62
C MET A 45 -14.34 -5.85 -41.78
N MET A 46 -15.07 -5.99 -40.67
CA MET A 46 -16.53 -6.10 -40.67
C MET A 46 -17.19 -4.82 -41.21
N SER A 47 -16.72 -3.64 -40.79
CA SER A 47 -17.23 -2.36 -41.29
C SER A 47 -16.99 -2.17 -42.79
N MET A 48 -15.81 -2.54 -43.29
CA MET A 48 -15.49 -2.51 -44.72
C MET A 48 -16.37 -3.49 -45.50
N THR A 49 -16.59 -4.70 -44.97
CA THR A 49 -17.47 -5.70 -45.58
C THR A 49 -18.89 -5.16 -45.71
N TYR A 50 -19.44 -4.56 -44.65
CA TYR A 50 -20.78 -3.95 -44.66
C TYR A 50 -20.91 -2.83 -45.71
N ARG A 51 -19.91 -1.94 -45.83
CA ARG A 51 -19.97 -0.78 -46.72
C ARG A 51 -19.68 -1.11 -48.20
N GLN A 52 -18.71 -1.98 -48.46
CA GLN A 52 -18.15 -2.18 -49.80
C GLN A 52 -18.58 -3.51 -50.45
N VAL A 53 -18.87 -4.54 -49.66
CA VAL A 53 -19.08 -5.90 -50.16
C VAL A 53 -20.55 -6.32 -50.11
N LEU A 54 -21.26 -6.01 -49.02
CA LEU A 54 -22.64 -6.47 -48.86
C LEU A 54 -23.61 -5.79 -49.83
N THR A 55 -24.46 -6.60 -50.45
CA THR A 55 -25.60 -6.17 -51.28
C THR A 55 -26.75 -5.64 -50.41
N GLY A 56 -27.70 -4.89 -51.00
CA GLY A 56 -28.79 -4.25 -50.24
C GLY A 56 -29.59 -5.21 -49.34
N HIS A 57 -29.91 -6.41 -49.82
CA HIS A 57 -30.62 -7.41 -49.02
C HIS A 57 -29.75 -8.00 -47.89
N GLN A 58 -28.44 -8.20 -48.14
CA GLN A 58 -27.51 -8.70 -47.12
C GLN A 58 -27.21 -7.66 -46.04
N ARG A 59 -27.22 -6.36 -46.39
CA ARG A 59 -27.07 -5.25 -45.42
C ARG A 59 -28.21 -5.24 -44.42
N ILE A 60 -29.45 -5.43 -44.89
CA ILE A 60 -30.64 -5.54 -44.03
C ILE A 60 -30.48 -6.67 -43.01
N ILE A 61 -30.03 -7.86 -43.44
CA ILE A 61 -29.80 -9.00 -42.53
C ILE A 61 -28.69 -8.68 -41.52
N PHE A 62 -27.61 -8.02 -41.97
CA PHE A 62 -26.52 -7.61 -41.09
C PHE A 62 -26.96 -6.57 -40.05
N GLU A 63 -27.74 -5.57 -40.46
CA GLU A 63 -28.36 -4.58 -39.57
C GLU A 63 -29.24 -5.24 -38.52
N ASP A 64 -30.12 -6.16 -38.93
CA ASP A 64 -31.01 -6.88 -38.01
C ASP A 64 -30.19 -7.71 -36.98
N LEU A 65 -29.09 -8.31 -37.42
CA LEU A 65 -28.16 -9.06 -36.55
C LEU A 65 -27.39 -8.13 -35.59
N CYS A 66 -26.96 -6.96 -36.03
CA CYS A 66 -26.34 -5.95 -35.18
C CYS A 66 -27.31 -5.44 -34.10
N VAL A 67 -28.57 -5.16 -34.47
CA VAL A 67 -29.63 -4.74 -33.54
C VAL A 67 -29.93 -5.86 -32.54
N PHE A 68 -30.00 -7.11 -32.99
CA PHE A 68 -30.17 -8.27 -32.12
C PHE A 68 -29.06 -8.31 -31.06
N PHE A 69 -27.79 -8.29 -31.47
CA PHE A 69 -26.68 -8.35 -30.50
C PHE A 69 -26.57 -7.11 -29.61
N TYR A 70 -27.05 -5.95 -30.05
CA TYR A 70 -27.15 -4.75 -29.21
C TYR A 70 -28.17 -4.92 -28.09
N ALA A 71 -29.35 -5.44 -28.40
CA ALA A 71 -30.38 -5.70 -27.38
C ALA A 71 -29.89 -6.70 -26.31
N TYR A 72 -29.06 -7.67 -26.70
CA TYR A 72 -28.57 -8.69 -25.77
C TYR A 72 -27.23 -8.37 -25.07
N SER A 73 -26.55 -7.28 -25.42
CA SER A 73 -25.22 -6.98 -24.82
C SER A 73 -25.29 -6.59 -23.34
N ASP A 74 -26.44 -6.08 -22.88
CA ASP A 74 -26.62 -5.58 -21.51
C ASP A 74 -26.93 -6.69 -20.49
N TYR A 75 -27.22 -7.92 -20.94
CA TYR A 75 -27.52 -9.05 -20.05
C TYR A 75 -26.29 -9.63 -19.35
N ILE A 76 -25.06 -9.31 -19.77
CA ILE A 76 -23.84 -9.86 -19.18
C ILE A 76 -23.32 -8.92 -18.08
N PRO A 77 -23.43 -9.25 -16.78
CA PRO A 77 -23.04 -8.35 -15.69
C PRO A 77 -21.51 -8.39 -15.42
N ILE A 78 -20.73 -7.92 -16.39
CA ILE A 78 -19.26 -8.03 -16.39
C ILE A 78 -18.63 -7.32 -15.20
N THR A 79 -19.11 -6.12 -14.87
CA THR A 79 -18.55 -5.29 -13.80
C THR A 79 -18.58 -6.00 -12.45
N PHE A 80 -19.69 -6.67 -12.12
CA PHE A 80 -19.84 -7.40 -10.85
C PHE A 80 -18.88 -8.59 -10.82
N MET A 81 -18.94 -9.45 -11.84
CA MET A 81 -18.12 -10.66 -11.90
C MET A 81 -16.61 -10.34 -11.85
N LEU A 82 -16.18 -9.34 -12.61
CA LEU A 82 -14.79 -8.91 -12.66
C LEU A 82 -14.32 -8.28 -11.35
N GLY A 83 -15.17 -7.51 -10.67
CA GLY A 83 -14.85 -6.91 -9.37
C GLY A 83 -14.52 -7.95 -8.30
N PHE A 84 -15.35 -8.99 -8.15
CA PHE A 84 -15.08 -10.07 -7.19
C PHE A 84 -13.83 -10.88 -7.56
N TYR A 85 -13.61 -11.12 -8.85
CA TYR A 85 -12.44 -11.86 -9.31
C TYR A 85 -11.15 -11.10 -9.02
N VAL A 86 -11.07 -9.82 -9.43
CA VAL A 86 -9.90 -8.98 -9.22
C VAL A 86 -9.62 -8.80 -7.72
N SER A 87 -10.66 -8.59 -6.91
CA SER A 87 -10.52 -8.49 -5.45
C SER A 87 -9.91 -9.75 -4.85
N THR A 88 -10.41 -10.93 -5.24
CA THR A 88 -9.89 -12.23 -4.79
C THR A 88 -8.42 -12.41 -5.17
N VAL A 89 -8.07 -12.09 -6.42
CA VAL A 89 -6.68 -12.19 -6.90
C VAL A 89 -5.77 -11.20 -6.16
N PHE A 90 -6.22 -9.97 -5.93
CA PHE A 90 -5.44 -8.95 -5.22
C PHE A 90 -5.18 -9.33 -3.76
N THR A 91 -6.18 -9.84 -3.04
CA THR A 91 -5.99 -10.33 -1.66
C THR A 91 -4.94 -11.44 -1.62
N ARG A 92 -5.05 -12.41 -2.52
CA ARG A 92 -4.08 -13.49 -2.63
C ARG A 92 -2.68 -12.98 -2.96
N TRP A 93 -2.56 -12.05 -3.91
CA TRP A 93 -1.30 -11.41 -4.26
C TRP A 93 -0.62 -10.75 -3.04
N TRP A 94 -1.41 -10.05 -2.24
CA TRP A 94 -0.92 -9.39 -1.02
C TRP A 94 -0.46 -10.40 0.04
N ASP A 95 -1.20 -11.50 0.20
CA ASP A 95 -0.78 -12.56 1.12
C ASP A 95 0.53 -13.21 0.67
N VAL A 96 0.71 -13.47 -0.63
CA VAL A 96 1.99 -13.98 -1.16
C VAL A 96 3.12 -13.00 -0.82
N PHE A 97 2.91 -11.69 -1.01
CA PHE A 97 3.90 -10.67 -0.65
C PHE A 97 4.29 -10.71 0.84
N MET A 98 3.31 -10.85 1.74
CA MET A 98 3.56 -10.93 3.18
C MET A 98 4.31 -12.20 3.60
N ASN A 99 4.25 -13.26 2.78
CA ASN A 99 4.86 -14.56 3.06
C ASN A 99 6.22 -14.77 2.38
N VAL A 100 6.76 -13.80 1.63
CA VAL A 100 8.07 -13.88 0.92
C VAL A 100 9.23 -14.34 1.83
N GLY A 101 9.17 -14.04 3.12
CA GLY A 101 10.11 -14.54 4.13
C GLY A 101 11.36 -13.68 4.28
N TRP A 102 11.28 -12.65 5.11
CA TRP A 102 12.43 -11.80 5.44
C TRP A 102 13.24 -12.38 6.60
N VAL A 103 14.57 -12.39 6.46
CA VAL A 103 15.49 -12.97 7.46
C VAL A 103 15.86 -11.99 8.59
N ASP A 104 15.32 -10.77 8.57
CA ASP A 104 15.73 -9.67 9.46
C ASP A 104 15.46 -9.95 10.94
N SER A 105 14.29 -10.48 11.26
CA SER A 105 13.98 -10.84 12.64
C SER A 105 14.86 -11.99 13.15
N PRO A 106 14.99 -13.14 12.45
CA PRO A 106 15.84 -14.22 12.94
C PRO A 106 17.33 -13.84 12.98
N MET A 107 17.87 -13.06 12.03
CA MET A 107 19.29 -12.68 12.06
C MET A 107 19.67 -11.83 13.28
N LEU A 108 18.81 -10.89 13.68
CA LEU A 108 19.05 -10.03 14.84
C LEU A 108 19.06 -10.85 16.14
N LEU A 109 18.13 -11.80 16.26
CA LEU A 109 18.07 -12.71 17.39
C LEU A 109 19.25 -13.69 17.41
N ILE A 110 19.64 -14.26 16.28
CA ILE A 110 20.81 -15.14 16.20
C ILE A 110 22.09 -14.40 16.62
N SER A 111 22.26 -13.16 16.15
CA SER A 111 23.41 -12.31 16.51
C SER A 111 23.42 -11.96 18.00
N CYS A 112 22.25 -11.73 18.60
CA CYS A 112 22.15 -11.42 20.03
C CYS A 112 22.31 -12.65 20.95
N LEU A 113 21.67 -13.77 20.60
CA LEU A 113 21.49 -14.91 21.50
C LEU A 113 22.62 -15.93 21.45
N ILE A 114 23.29 -16.10 20.30
CA ILE A 114 24.42 -17.03 20.16
C ILE A 114 25.71 -16.28 20.46
N ARG A 115 26.18 -16.43 21.70
CA ARG A 115 27.35 -15.73 22.22
C ARG A 115 28.65 -16.44 21.85
N GLY A 116 29.73 -15.67 21.68
CA GLY A 116 31.07 -16.18 21.38
C GLY A 116 31.70 -15.48 20.18
N ALA A 117 32.94 -15.05 20.35
CA ALA A 117 33.79 -14.49 19.29
C ALA A 117 34.74 -15.56 18.69
N ASP A 118 34.70 -16.76 19.23
CA ASP A 118 35.40 -17.94 18.74
C ASP A 118 34.90 -18.36 17.36
N GLU A 119 35.77 -19.05 16.63
CA GLU A 119 35.47 -19.54 15.29
C GLU A 119 34.25 -20.47 15.29
N ARG A 120 34.08 -21.28 16.34
CA ARG A 120 32.93 -22.18 16.48
C ARG A 120 31.61 -21.41 16.55
N ALA A 121 31.48 -20.44 17.45
CA ALA A 121 30.27 -19.61 17.53
C ALA A 121 29.99 -18.83 16.23
N ARG A 122 31.03 -18.31 15.57
CA ARG A 122 30.91 -17.66 14.25
C ARG A 122 30.35 -18.61 13.18
N VAL A 123 30.90 -19.82 13.10
CA VAL A 123 30.44 -20.87 12.16
C VAL A 123 28.99 -21.26 12.43
N VAL A 124 28.61 -21.41 13.70
CA VAL A 124 27.22 -21.70 14.11
C VAL A 124 26.27 -20.60 13.60
N ARG A 125 26.55 -19.33 13.91
CA ARG A 125 25.71 -18.21 13.49
C ARG A 125 25.54 -18.14 11.97
N ARG A 126 26.64 -18.26 11.22
CA ARG A 126 26.63 -18.23 9.76
C ARG A 126 25.88 -19.42 9.15
N ASN A 127 26.06 -20.62 9.70
CA ASN A 127 25.38 -21.82 9.19
C ASN A 127 23.87 -21.79 9.43
N ILE A 128 23.40 -21.35 10.60
CA ILE A 128 21.96 -21.20 10.85
C ILE A 128 21.35 -20.24 9.83
N MET A 129 21.95 -19.07 9.61
CA MET A 129 21.47 -18.11 8.61
C MET A 129 21.48 -18.68 7.19
N ARG A 130 22.54 -19.40 6.83
CA ARG A 130 22.65 -20.03 5.50
C ARG A 130 21.59 -21.10 5.32
N TYR A 131 21.23 -21.89 6.34
CA TYR A 131 20.15 -22.88 6.26
C TYR A 131 18.76 -22.25 6.09
N LEU A 132 18.53 -21.08 6.69
CA LEU A 132 17.30 -20.31 6.47
C LEU A 132 17.21 -19.84 5.01
N VAL A 133 18.27 -19.23 4.49
CA VAL A 133 18.32 -18.77 3.09
C VAL A 133 18.28 -19.95 2.12
N LEU A 134 18.91 -21.08 2.45
CA LEU A 134 18.86 -22.30 1.66
C LEU A 134 17.43 -22.85 1.58
N THR A 135 16.68 -22.85 2.69
CA THR A 135 15.25 -23.21 2.69
C THR A 135 14.46 -22.30 1.74
N GLN A 136 14.69 -20.98 1.83
CA GLN A 136 14.06 -20.01 0.95
C GLN A 136 14.43 -20.24 -0.52
N ALA A 137 15.70 -20.51 -0.82
CA ALA A 137 16.17 -20.79 -2.17
C ALA A 137 15.57 -22.07 -2.75
N LEU A 138 15.45 -23.14 -1.94
CA LEU A 138 14.81 -24.38 -2.36
C LEU A 138 13.33 -24.16 -2.71
N VAL A 139 12.62 -23.40 -1.88
CA VAL A 139 11.20 -23.07 -2.13
C VAL A 139 11.08 -22.17 -3.37
N PHE A 140 11.80 -21.05 -3.42
CA PHE A 140 11.75 -20.12 -4.55
C PHE A 140 12.12 -20.77 -5.87
N ARG A 141 13.09 -21.70 -5.88
CA ARG A 141 13.44 -22.46 -7.08
C ARG A 141 12.25 -23.23 -7.64
N ASP A 142 11.40 -23.78 -6.79
CA ASP A 142 10.32 -24.66 -7.24
C ASP A 142 9.02 -23.88 -7.55
N ILE A 143 8.84 -22.67 -7.02
CA ILE A 143 7.65 -21.81 -7.26
C ILE A 143 7.89 -20.60 -8.18
N SER A 144 9.14 -20.17 -8.40
CA SER A 144 9.46 -19.00 -9.23
C SER A 144 10.29 -19.40 -10.45
N ALA A 145 9.80 -19.04 -11.64
CA ALA A 145 10.47 -19.33 -12.90
C ALA A 145 11.85 -18.64 -12.99
N SER A 146 11.94 -17.39 -12.52
CA SER A 146 13.19 -16.61 -12.55
C SER A 146 14.28 -17.24 -11.67
N VAL A 147 13.91 -17.81 -10.52
CA VAL A 147 14.84 -18.50 -9.62
C VAL A 147 15.16 -19.91 -10.12
N LYS A 148 14.19 -20.61 -10.72
CA LYS A 148 14.42 -21.92 -11.36
C LYS A 148 15.46 -21.83 -12.47
N LYS A 149 15.43 -20.76 -13.28
CA LYS A 149 16.43 -20.50 -14.33
C LYS A 149 17.82 -20.22 -13.76
N ARG A 150 17.89 -19.56 -12.60
CA ARG A 150 19.16 -19.31 -11.88
C ARG A 150 19.73 -20.56 -11.24
N PHE A 151 18.89 -21.42 -10.66
CA PHE A 151 19.30 -22.65 -9.98
C PHE A 151 18.56 -23.89 -10.54
N PRO A 152 18.85 -24.36 -11.77
CA PRO A 152 18.09 -25.46 -12.36
C PRO A 152 18.23 -26.78 -11.61
N THR A 153 19.46 -27.07 -11.13
CA THR A 153 19.80 -28.31 -10.41
C THR A 153 20.31 -28.02 -9.00
N MET A 154 20.30 -29.03 -8.13
CA MET A 154 20.82 -28.90 -6.76
C MET A 154 22.32 -28.53 -6.74
N GLN A 155 23.07 -28.98 -7.75
CA GLN A 155 24.49 -28.63 -7.91
C GLN A 155 24.70 -27.13 -8.13
N HIS A 156 23.76 -26.42 -8.77
CA HIS A 156 23.86 -24.96 -8.89
C HIS A 156 23.76 -24.25 -7.54
N LEU A 157 23.03 -24.81 -6.57
CA LEU A 157 23.00 -24.27 -5.20
C LEU A 157 24.32 -24.51 -4.47
N VAL A 158 25.01 -25.61 -4.78
CA VAL A 158 26.35 -25.88 -4.25
C VAL A 158 27.38 -24.91 -4.83
N THR A 159 27.43 -24.80 -6.17
CA THR A 159 28.33 -23.87 -6.86
C THR A 159 28.09 -22.41 -6.47
N ALA A 160 26.83 -22.03 -6.18
CA ALA A 160 26.49 -20.70 -5.70
C ALA A 160 26.84 -20.46 -4.21
N GLY A 161 27.31 -21.47 -3.49
CA GLY A 161 27.69 -21.37 -2.07
C GLY A 161 26.52 -21.32 -1.09
N LEU A 162 25.29 -21.63 -1.53
CA LEU A 162 24.12 -21.73 -0.65
C LEU A 162 24.12 -23.06 0.13
N MET A 163 24.64 -24.12 -0.49
CA MET A 163 24.80 -25.46 0.09
C MET A 163 26.26 -25.90 -0.08
N THR A 164 26.78 -26.72 0.85
CA THR A 164 28.10 -27.35 0.67
C THR A 164 27.98 -28.73 0.03
N GLU A 165 29.05 -29.27 -0.56
CA GLU A 165 29.02 -30.63 -1.15
C GLU A 165 28.65 -31.69 -0.09
N ASN A 166 29.21 -31.57 1.12
CA ASN A 166 28.89 -32.46 2.24
C ASN A 166 27.42 -32.37 2.65
N GLU A 167 26.84 -31.16 2.66
CA GLU A 167 25.42 -30.98 2.92
C GLU A 167 24.56 -31.57 1.82
N LEU A 168 24.98 -31.48 0.55
CA LEU A 168 24.27 -32.12 -0.55
C LEU A 168 24.27 -33.66 -0.39
N MET A 169 25.39 -34.24 0.05
CA MET A 169 25.46 -35.67 0.36
C MET A 169 24.47 -36.04 1.48
N VAL A 170 24.49 -35.32 2.61
CA VAL A 170 23.57 -35.54 3.74
C VAL A 170 22.11 -35.25 3.35
N PHE A 171 21.90 -34.28 2.46
CA PHE A 171 20.59 -34.00 1.89
C PHE A 171 20.07 -35.22 1.15
N ASN A 172 20.88 -35.80 0.26
CA ASN A 172 20.49 -36.94 -0.58
C ASN A 172 20.38 -38.26 0.18
N ASP A 173 21.18 -38.45 1.24
CA ASP A 173 21.17 -39.66 2.08
C ASP A 173 19.82 -39.91 2.76
N VAL A 174 19.04 -38.86 3.02
CA VAL A 174 17.68 -38.99 3.53
C VAL A 174 16.70 -39.23 2.37
N PRO A 175 16.17 -40.46 2.18
CA PRO A 175 15.21 -40.74 1.13
C PRO A 175 13.87 -40.11 1.49
N SER A 176 13.33 -39.31 0.57
CA SER A 176 11.96 -38.81 0.66
C SER A 176 11.39 -38.67 -0.75
N PRO A 177 10.16 -39.16 -1.00
CA PRO A 177 9.48 -38.93 -2.27
C PRO A 177 8.96 -37.48 -2.40
N HIS A 178 8.98 -36.71 -1.30
CA HIS A 178 8.47 -35.35 -1.25
C HIS A 178 9.60 -34.31 -1.29
N ALA A 179 9.27 -33.08 -1.65
CA ALA A 179 10.22 -31.98 -1.65
C ALA A 179 10.78 -31.71 -0.24
N LYS A 180 12.11 -31.72 -0.12
CA LYS A 180 12.83 -31.67 1.17
C LYS A 180 13.12 -30.25 1.65
N TYR A 181 12.17 -29.32 1.49
CA TYR A 181 12.28 -27.94 1.99
C TYR A 181 12.47 -27.89 3.51
N TRP A 182 11.95 -28.90 4.22
CA TRP A 182 12.01 -29.00 5.68
C TRP A 182 13.41 -29.34 6.21
N GLN A 183 14.29 -29.91 5.38
CA GLN A 183 15.54 -30.50 5.86
C GLN A 183 16.56 -29.46 6.33
N PRO A 184 16.82 -28.34 5.63
CA PRO A 184 17.71 -27.30 6.16
C PRO A 184 17.16 -26.62 7.41
N MET A 185 15.84 -26.46 7.53
CA MET A 185 15.22 -25.98 8.78
C MET A 185 15.43 -26.95 9.94
N HIS A 186 15.32 -28.26 9.69
CA HIS A 186 15.64 -29.27 10.68
C HIS A 186 17.12 -29.17 11.13
N TRP A 187 18.06 -28.99 10.20
CA TRP A 187 19.47 -28.74 10.54
C TRP A 187 19.66 -27.47 11.37
N ALA A 188 18.94 -26.39 11.06
CA ALA A 188 18.97 -25.15 11.84
C ALA A 188 18.48 -25.39 13.28
N PHE A 189 17.36 -26.09 13.46
CA PHE A 189 16.84 -26.42 14.79
C PHE A 189 17.77 -27.32 15.59
N CYS A 190 18.37 -28.34 14.97
CA CYS A 190 19.38 -29.17 15.61
C CYS A 190 20.59 -28.34 16.03
N LEU A 191 21.06 -27.43 15.17
CA LEU A 191 22.20 -26.58 15.46
C LEU A 191 21.92 -25.61 16.62
N CYS A 192 20.70 -25.05 16.73
CA CYS A 192 20.27 -24.28 17.88
C CYS A 192 20.28 -25.10 19.18
N ARG A 193 19.78 -26.34 19.13
CA ARG A 193 19.80 -27.24 20.30
C ARG A 193 21.24 -27.57 20.73
N THR A 194 22.11 -27.94 19.79
CA THR A 194 23.52 -28.20 20.08
C THR A 194 24.24 -26.95 20.62
N SER A 195 23.92 -25.77 20.10
CA SER A 195 24.47 -24.51 20.62
C SER A 195 24.08 -24.24 22.08
N ARG A 196 22.91 -24.72 22.50
CA ARG A 196 22.46 -24.65 23.89
C ARG A 196 23.18 -25.65 24.78
N GLU A 197 23.40 -26.87 24.28
CA GLU A 197 24.18 -27.93 24.95
C GLU A 197 25.65 -27.52 25.13
N GLU A 198 26.23 -26.85 24.13
CA GLU A 198 27.58 -26.26 24.15
C GLU A 198 27.69 -24.99 25.01
N GLY A 199 26.57 -24.48 25.55
CA GLY A 199 26.55 -23.28 26.39
C GLY A 199 26.71 -21.94 25.66
N LEU A 200 26.69 -21.93 24.32
CA LEU A 200 26.70 -20.70 23.50
C LEU A 200 25.42 -19.88 23.72
N ILE A 201 24.30 -20.57 23.95
CA ILE A 201 23.01 -19.99 24.37
C ILE A 201 22.85 -20.16 25.87
N SER A 202 22.60 -19.06 26.59
CA SER A 202 22.63 -19.02 28.06
C SER A 202 21.48 -19.75 28.76
N SER A 203 20.29 -19.72 28.17
CA SER A 203 19.04 -20.11 28.83
C SER A 203 18.08 -20.78 27.86
N ASP A 204 17.27 -21.71 28.37
CA ASP A 204 16.26 -22.43 27.60
C ASP A 204 15.15 -21.50 27.10
N ILE A 205 14.84 -20.43 27.84
CA ILE A 205 13.86 -19.41 27.43
C ILE A 205 14.33 -18.72 26.15
N LEU A 206 15.63 -18.40 26.06
CA LEU A 206 16.22 -17.78 24.88
C LEU A 206 16.22 -18.74 23.68
N LEU A 207 16.43 -20.04 23.93
CA LEU A 207 16.32 -21.05 22.89
C LEU A 207 14.88 -21.14 22.35
N ILE A 208 13.86 -21.15 23.22
CA ILE A 208 12.46 -21.21 22.81
C ILE A 208 12.08 -19.99 21.95
N ASP A 209 12.48 -18.79 22.36
CA ASP A 209 12.23 -17.57 21.59
C ASP A 209 12.91 -17.61 20.21
N LEU A 210 14.17 -18.07 20.16
CA LEU A 210 14.87 -18.26 18.89
C LEU A 210 14.15 -19.27 17.98
N LEU A 211 13.79 -20.44 18.51
CA LEU A 211 13.11 -21.49 17.75
C LEU A 211 11.75 -21.00 17.22
N GLU A 212 11.00 -20.22 18.00
CA GLU A 212 9.73 -19.64 17.56
C GLU A 212 9.91 -18.69 16.37
N LYS A 213 10.98 -17.90 16.38
CA LYS A 213 11.26 -16.93 15.30
C LYS A 213 11.73 -17.62 14.02
N LEU A 214 12.52 -18.69 14.16
CA LEU A 214 12.86 -19.58 13.04
C LEU A 214 11.62 -20.32 12.51
N ARG A 215 10.71 -20.75 13.39
CA ARG A 215 9.43 -21.38 13.02
C ARG A 215 8.55 -20.40 12.24
N GLN A 216 8.43 -19.15 12.68
CA GLN A 216 7.65 -18.12 12.00
C GLN A 216 8.19 -17.87 10.58
N PHE A 217 9.52 -17.74 10.43
CA PHE A 217 10.16 -17.66 9.11
C PHE A 217 9.81 -18.86 8.22
N ARG A 218 9.91 -20.08 8.77
CA ARG A 218 9.53 -21.31 8.05
C ARG A 218 8.09 -21.27 7.59
N VAL A 219 7.15 -20.90 8.47
CA VAL A 219 5.71 -20.84 8.13
C VAL A 219 5.48 -19.89 6.97
N ASN A 220 6.06 -18.69 7.02
CA ASN A 220 5.93 -17.70 5.95
C ASN A 220 6.40 -18.26 4.61
N VAL A 221 7.64 -18.75 4.54
CA VAL A 221 8.21 -19.29 3.30
C VAL A 221 7.42 -20.50 2.81
N MET A 222 6.95 -21.38 3.71
CA MET A 222 6.25 -22.59 3.31
C MET A 222 4.80 -22.33 2.87
N ASN A 223 4.16 -21.28 3.38
CA ASN A 223 2.85 -20.84 2.89
C ASN A 223 2.89 -20.51 1.39
N LEU A 224 4.02 -20.02 0.88
CA LEU A 224 4.18 -19.76 -0.56
C LEU A 224 3.97 -21.01 -1.41
N THR A 225 4.40 -22.18 -0.93
CA THR A 225 4.16 -23.47 -1.63
C THR A 225 2.69 -23.85 -1.63
N MET A 226 1.91 -23.43 -0.62
CA MET A 226 0.47 -23.66 -0.57
C MET A 226 -0.26 -22.75 -1.54
N TYR A 227 0.16 -21.48 -1.64
CA TYR A 227 -0.35 -20.59 -2.67
C TYR A 227 -0.04 -21.17 -4.06
N ASP A 228 1.20 -21.57 -4.35
CA ASP A 228 1.56 -22.17 -5.64
C ASP A 228 0.76 -23.45 -5.96
N TRP A 229 0.63 -24.35 -4.98
CA TRP A 229 -0.09 -25.62 -5.16
C TRP A 229 -1.59 -25.46 -5.40
N VAL A 230 -2.23 -24.51 -4.71
CA VAL A 230 -3.67 -24.23 -4.81
C VAL A 230 -3.89 -22.84 -5.38
N PRO A 231 -3.88 -22.66 -6.72
CA PRO A 231 -4.22 -21.40 -7.36
C PRO A 231 -5.72 -21.10 -7.29
N VAL A 232 -6.12 -19.92 -7.75
CA VAL A 232 -7.54 -19.59 -7.96
C VAL A 232 -8.16 -20.66 -8.88
N PRO A 233 -9.35 -21.20 -8.57
CA PRO A 233 -9.94 -22.29 -9.35
C PRO A 233 -10.01 -21.96 -10.84
N LEU A 234 -9.50 -22.88 -11.67
CA LEU A 234 -9.42 -22.69 -13.12
C LEU A 234 -10.78 -22.31 -13.74
N VAL A 235 -11.86 -22.95 -13.28
CA VAL A 235 -13.22 -22.65 -13.74
C VAL A 235 -13.61 -21.19 -13.49
N TYR A 236 -13.15 -20.59 -12.38
CA TYR A 236 -13.48 -19.22 -12.06
C TYR A 236 -12.77 -18.27 -13.04
N THR A 237 -11.47 -18.46 -13.24
CA THR A 237 -10.69 -17.72 -14.25
C THR A 237 -11.29 -17.90 -15.65
N GLN A 238 -11.66 -19.12 -16.04
CA GLN A 238 -12.29 -19.41 -17.34
C GLN A 238 -13.61 -18.67 -17.54
N VAL A 239 -14.51 -18.69 -16.55
CA VAL A 239 -15.82 -18.02 -16.64
C VAL A 239 -15.65 -16.52 -16.87
N ILE A 240 -14.74 -15.87 -16.13
CA ILE A 240 -14.47 -14.44 -16.28
C ILE A 240 -13.92 -14.12 -17.67
N HIS A 241 -12.92 -14.88 -18.13
CA HIS A 241 -12.34 -14.70 -19.45
C HIS A 241 -13.35 -14.94 -20.58
N ILE A 242 -14.20 -15.97 -20.47
CA ILE A 242 -15.25 -16.26 -21.45
C ILE A 242 -16.27 -15.13 -21.45
N ALA A 243 -16.74 -14.66 -20.29
CA ALA A 243 -17.73 -13.59 -20.20
C ALA A 243 -17.23 -12.29 -20.87
N ILE A 244 -15.99 -11.88 -20.59
CA ILE A 244 -15.41 -10.65 -21.14
C ILE A 244 -15.13 -10.79 -22.64
N ARG A 245 -14.55 -11.92 -23.08
CA ARG A 245 -14.27 -12.14 -24.51
C ARG A 245 -15.55 -12.28 -25.32
N THR A 246 -16.57 -12.95 -24.78
CA THR A 246 -17.89 -13.06 -25.43
C THR A 246 -18.53 -11.68 -25.56
N TYR A 247 -18.48 -10.85 -24.50
CA TYR A 247 -19.00 -9.49 -24.59
C TYR A 247 -18.33 -8.67 -25.70
N PHE A 248 -17.00 -8.67 -25.78
CA PHE A 248 -16.29 -7.92 -26.83
C PHE A 248 -16.42 -8.56 -28.21
N PHE A 249 -16.68 -9.88 -28.28
CA PHE A 249 -17.05 -10.54 -29.52
C PHE A 249 -18.43 -10.08 -30.02
N LEU A 250 -19.44 -10.04 -29.15
CA LEU A 250 -20.77 -9.51 -29.48
C LEU A 250 -20.69 -8.01 -29.85
N ALA A 251 -19.80 -7.26 -29.18
CA ALA A 251 -19.54 -5.85 -29.49
C ALA A 251 -18.98 -5.60 -30.89
N LEU A 252 -18.36 -6.60 -31.54
CA LEU A 252 -17.95 -6.50 -32.95
C LEU A 252 -19.12 -6.30 -33.89
N PHE A 253 -20.30 -6.84 -33.53
CA PHE A 253 -21.54 -6.69 -34.28
C PHE A 253 -22.36 -5.52 -33.74
N SER A 254 -22.64 -5.50 -32.43
CA SER A 254 -23.60 -4.56 -31.85
C SER A 254 -23.18 -3.10 -31.91
N ARG A 255 -21.86 -2.82 -32.02
CA ARG A 255 -21.31 -1.47 -32.06
C ARG A 255 -20.87 -1.03 -33.45
N GLN A 256 -21.32 -1.70 -34.52
CA GLN A 256 -21.09 -1.25 -35.89
C GLN A 256 -21.90 0.00 -36.20
N TYR A 257 -21.33 0.93 -36.96
CA TYR A 257 -22.06 2.09 -37.48
C TYR A 257 -22.89 1.67 -38.70
N LEU A 258 -24.21 1.77 -38.56
CA LEU A 258 -25.19 1.36 -39.56
C LEU A 258 -25.76 2.57 -40.30
N ASP A 259 -26.12 2.38 -41.58
CA ASP A 259 -26.75 3.42 -42.40
C ASP A 259 -28.28 3.26 -42.32
N LEU A 260 -28.84 3.74 -41.21
CA LEU A 260 -30.28 3.65 -40.93
C LEU A 260 -31.11 4.70 -41.72
N SER A 261 -30.50 5.44 -42.65
CA SER A 261 -31.19 6.48 -43.43
C SER A 261 -32.38 5.96 -44.24
N THR A 262 -32.37 4.67 -44.59
CA THR A 262 -33.39 4.02 -45.43
C THR A 262 -34.52 3.36 -44.63
N ARG A 263 -34.35 3.14 -43.32
CA ARG A 263 -35.32 2.42 -42.47
C ARG A 263 -35.85 3.31 -41.34
N GLN A 264 -37.09 3.77 -41.49
CA GLN A 264 -37.82 4.54 -40.46
C GLN A 264 -38.36 3.66 -39.31
N ASP A 265 -38.34 2.34 -39.46
CA ASP A 265 -39.01 1.38 -38.56
C ASP A 265 -38.14 0.90 -37.38
N ILE A 266 -36.84 1.23 -37.36
CA ILE A 266 -35.91 0.78 -36.31
C ILE A 266 -35.77 1.88 -35.26
N THR A 267 -36.67 1.87 -34.27
CA THR A 267 -36.66 2.78 -33.10
C THR A 267 -35.73 2.32 -31.97
N ALA A 268 -35.15 1.13 -32.08
CA ALA A 268 -34.39 0.49 -30.99
C ALA A 268 -32.95 0.99 -30.82
N MET A 269 -32.37 1.61 -31.85
CA MET A 269 -31.00 2.15 -31.83
C MET A 269 -31.05 3.68 -31.86
N PRO A 270 -30.33 4.38 -30.97
CA PRO A 270 -30.19 5.84 -31.09
C PRO A 270 -29.54 6.16 -32.44
N LYS A 271 -30.05 7.19 -33.15
CA LYS A 271 -29.40 7.70 -34.37
C LYS A 271 -28.00 8.17 -34.01
N THR A 272 -26.99 7.35 -34.32
CA THR A 272 -25.59 7.64 -34.01
C THR A 272 -24.94 8.34 -35.18
N ILE A 273 -24.02 9.27 -34.89
CA ILE A 273 -23.15 9.86 -35.89
C ILE A 273 -22.13 8.79 -36.30
N ASP A 274 -21.98 8.57 -37.61
CA ASP A 274 -21.01 7.64 -38.17
C ASP A 274 -19.60 8.25 -38.14
N ILE A 275 -18.80 7.83 -37.16
CA ILE A 275 -17.43 8.30 -36.94
C ILE A 275 -16.40 7.33 -37.53
N TYR A 276 -16.84 6.21 -38.14
CA TYR A 276 -16.04 5.07 -38.63
C TYR A 276 -15.23 4.32 -37.55
N ILE A 277 -14.69 5.02 -36.55
CA ILE A 277 -13.88 4.47 -35.46
C ILE A 277 -14.72 4.47 -34.18
N PRO A 278 -14.90 3.31 -33.51
CA PRO A 278 -15.75 3.19 -32.33
C PRO A 278 -15.03 3.65 -31.05
N ILE A 279 -14.77 4.95 -30.92
CA ILE A 279 -13.94 5.54 -29.83
C ILE A 279 -14.44 5.12 -28.43
N MET A 280 -15.75 5.15 -28.19
CA MET A 280 -16.32 4.76 -26.89
C MET A 280 -16.13 3.27 -26.60
N THR A 281 -16.22 2.41 -27.61
CA THR A 281 -15.99 0.97 -27.47
C THR A 281 -14.51 0.67 -27.22
N ILE A 282 -13.60 1.42 -27.85
CA ILE A 282 -12.15 1.35 -27.56
C ILE A 282 -11.88 1.69 -26.09
N LEU A 283 -12.48 2.77 -25.58
CA LEU A 283 -12.33 3.14 -24.17
C LEU A 283 -12.88 2.05 -23.24
N GLN A 284 -14.08 1.52 -23.53
CA GLN A 284 -14.65 0.39 -22.78
C GLN A 284 -13.74 -0.86 -22.82
N PHE A 285 -13.14 -1.15 -23.98
CA PHE A 285 -12.20 -2.24 -24.15
C PHE A 285 -10.98 -2.06 -23.25
N VAL A 286 -10.32 -0.89 -23.31
CA VAL A 286 -9.16 -0.59 -22.46
C VAL A 286 -9.52 -0.71 -20.98
N CYS A 287 -10.69 -0.24 -20.54
CA CYS A 287 -11.12 -0.34 -19.16
C CYS A 287 -11.38 -1.79 -18.72
N PHE A 288 -12.22 -2.56 -19.42
CA PHE A 288 -12.61 -3.91 -18.99
C PHE A 288 -11.54 -4.96 -19.26
N VAL A 289 -10.94 -4.95 -20.45
CA VAL A 289 -9.83 -5.87 -20.77
C VAL A 289 -8.59 -5.49 -19.95
N GLY A 290 -8.32 -4.20 -19.76
CA GLY A 290 -7.26 -3.74 -18.86
C GLY A 290 -7.49 -4.20 -17.42
N TRP A 291 -8.72 -4.10 -16.90
CA TRP A 291 -9.04 -4.55 -15.55
C TRP A 291 -8.94 -6.08 -15.39
N MET A 292 -9.30 -6.85 -16.43
CA MET A 292 -9.01 -8.29 -16.49
C MET A 292 -7.51 -8.58 -16.52
N LYS A 293 -6.72 -7.81 -17.29
CA LYS A 293 -5.26 -7.93 -17.35
C LYS A 293 -4.58 -7.62 -16.01
N VAL A 294 -5.14 -6.71 -15.20
CA VAL A 294 -4.66 -6.50 -13.82
C VAL A 294 -4.74 -7.80 -13.03
N ALA A 295 -5.86 -8.54 -13.09
CA ALA A 295 -5.94 -9.84 -12.43
C ALA A 295 -5.02 -10.90 -13.06
N GLU A 296 -4.79 -10.86 -14.38
CA GLU A 296 -3.89 -11.79 -15.07
C GLU A 296 -2.44 -11.65 -14.58
N VAL A 297 -1.92 -10.42 -14.52
CA VAL A 297 -0.56 -10.11 -14.03
C VAL A 297 -0.42 -10.46 -12.54
N LEU A 298 -1.44 -10.17 -11.74
CA LEU A 298 -1.39 -10.44 -10.30
C LEU A 298 -1.64 -11.91 -9.94
N LEU A 299 -2.08 -12.75 -10.88
CA LEU A 299 -2.44 -14.15 -10.63
C LEU A 299 -1.25 -14.98 -10.14
N ASN A 300 -0.06 -14.73 -10.72
CA ASN A 300 1.19 -15.35 -10.33
C ASN A 300 2.31 -14.30 -10.18
N PRO A 301 2.47 -13.69 -8.99
CA PRO A 301 3.47 -12.64 -8.78
C PRO A 301 4.93 -13.14 -8.69
N LEU A 302 5.16 -14.44 -8.86
CA LEU A 302 6.48 -15.07 -8.78
C LEU A 302 7.05 -15.42 -10.18
N GLY A 303 6.42 -14.89 -11.23
CA GLY A 303 6.78 -15.08 -12.62
C GLY A 303 7.94 -14.21 -13.08
N GLU A 304 7.78 -13.64 -14.28
CA GLU A 304 8.76 -12.81 -14.98
C GLU A 304 8.13 -11.55 -15.61
N ASP A 305 6.90 -11.20 -15.21
CA ASP A 305 6.26 -9.97 -15.67
C ASP A 305 6.95 -8.74 -15.07
N ASP A 306 6.74 -7.58 -15.69
CA ASP A 306 7.40 -6.31 -15.32
C ASP A 306 7.20 -5.92 -13.84
N ASP A 307 6.11 -6.39 -13.20
CA ASP A 307 5.67 -6.05 -11.85
C ASP A 307 5.75 -7.20 -10.83
N ASP A 308 6.18 -8.38 -11.29
CA ASP A 308 6.43 -9.56 -10.45
C ASP A 308 7.54 -9.31 -9.44
N PHE A 309 7.59 -10.10 -8.38
CA PHE A 309 8.56 -9.91 -7.30
C PHE A 309 9.98 -10.26 -7.74
N GLU A 310 10.97 -9.41 -7.36
CA GLU A 310 12.39 -9.69 -7.56
C GLU A 310 12.91 -10.79 -6.60
N CYS A 311 12.46 -12.04 -6.76
CA CYS A 311 12.85 -13.16 -5.90
C CYS A 311 14.36 -13.38 -5.87
N ASN A 312 15.05 -13.20 -6.99
CA ASN A 312 16.51 -13.30 -7.07
C ASN A 312 17.21 -12.26 -6.20
N TRP A 313 16.77 -10.99 -6.26
CA TRP A 313 17.32 -9.93 -5.43
C TRP A 313 17.03 -10.15 -3.95
N ILE A 314 15.83 -10.61 -3.61
CA ILE A 314 15.46 -10.92 -2.22
C ILE A 314 16.40 -11.98 -1.63
N LEU A 315 16.71 -13.05 -2.38
CA LEU A 315 17.66 -14.07 -1.94
C LEU A 315 19.07 -13.49 -1.70
N ASP A 316 19.57 -12.70 -2.64
CA ASP A 316 20.91 -12.10 -2.55
C ASP A 316 21.01 -11.12 -1.38
N ARG A 317 20.00 -10.26 -1.23
CA ARG A 317 19.88 -9.30 -0.12
C ARG A 317 19.82 -10.04 1.20
N ASN A 318 18.97 -11.07 1.32
CA ASN A 318 18.81 -11.82 2.57
C ASN A 318 20.12 -12.50 2.97
N LEU A 319 20.84 -13.11 2.02
CA LEU A 319 22.13 -13.73 2.29
C LEU A 319 23.17 -12.70 2.76
N GLN A 320 23.30 -11.59 2.02
CA GLN A 320 24.29 -10.56 2.30
C GLN A 320 24.05 -9.89 3.66
N VAL A 321 22.83 -9.41 3.90
CA VAL A 321 22.48 -8.72 5.15
C VAL A 321 22.58 -9.67 6.34
N ALA A 322 22.13 -10.93 6.18
CA ALA A 322 22.26 -11.92 7.24
C ALA A 322 23.72 -12.11 7.67
N PHE A 323 24.64 -12.28 6.72
CA PHE A 323 26.06 -12.42 7.04
C PHE A 323 26.67 -11.17 7.65
N SER A 324 26.33 -9.98 7.14
CA SER A 324 26.83 -8.74 7.75
C SER A 324 26.37 -8.57 9.20
N VAL A 325 25.15 -9.00 9.55
CA VAL A 325 24.62 -8.85 10.91
C VAL A 325 25.17 -9.89 11.88
N VAL A 326 25.24 -11.16 11.47
CA VAL A 326 25.65 -12.25 12.39
C VAL A 326 27.17 -12.44 12.49
N ASP A 327 27.92 -11.80 11.60
CA ASP A 327 29.38 -11.90 11.52
C ASP A 327 30.05 -10.53 11.61
N ASP A 328 29.92 -9.69 10.57
CA ASP A 328 30.70 -8.45 10.49
C ASP A 328 30.33 -7.44 11.58
N ALA A 329 29.05 -7.34 11.94
CA ALA A 329 28.53 -6.46 12.98
C ALA A 329 28.46 -7.12 14.37
N TYR A 330 28.80 -8.40 14.49
CA TYR A 330 28.68 -9.12 15.74
C TYR A 330 29.54 -8.47 16.85
N GLY A 331 28.89 -8.09 17.95
CA GLY A 331 29.55 -7.45 19.09
C GLY A 331 30.14 -6.07 18.82
N LYS A 332 29.89 -5.48 17.63
CA LYS A 332 30.37 -4.14 17.28
C LYS A 332 29.26 -3.12 17.48
N PHE A 333 29.43 -2.28 18.49
CA PHE A 333 28.55 -1.15 18.77
C PHE A 333 29.39 0.09 19.11
N PRO A 334 28.89 1.30 18.84
CA PRO A 334 29.56 2.53 19.27
C PRO A 334 29.73 2.58 20.79
N PRO A 335 30.80 3.21 21.31
CA PRO A 335 30.97 3.37 22.74
C PRO A 335 29.81 4.18 23.35
N GLU A 336 29.43 3.83 24.58
CA GLU A 336 28.38 4.52 25.31
C GLU A 336 28.80 5.97 25.58
N ALA A 337 27.96 6.90 25.13
CA ALA A 337 28.17 8.34 25.31
C ALA A 337 26.85 8.98 25.74
N ARG A 338 26.95 10.07 26.52
CA ARG A 338 25.78 10.91 26.81
C ARG A 338 25.27 11.50 25.52
N ASP A 339 23.97 11.39 25.30
CA ASP A 339 23.33 11.99 24.13
C ASP A 339 23.22 13.52 24.28
N PRO A 340 22.96 14.26 23.18
CA PRO A 340 22.84 15.71 23.21
C PRO A 340 21.72 16.25 24.11
N TRP A 341 20.75 15.42 24.51
CA TRP A 341 19.61 15.80 25.33
C TRP A 341 19.70 15.26 26.77
N TRP A 342 20.84 14.73 27.19
CA TRP A 342 21.04 14.08 28.50
C TRP A 342 20.54 14.88 29.70
N GLU A 343 20.70 16.21 29.68
CA GLU A 343 20.28 17.12 30.76
C GLU A 343 18.95 17.86 30.45
N THR A 344 18.33 17.59 29.31
CA THR A 344 17.13 18.30 28.84
C THR A 344 15.86 17.51 29.13
N SER A 345 14.94 18.08 29.91
CA SER A 345 13.66 17.41 30.24
C SER A 345 12.74 17.19 29.04
N HIS A 346 12.83 18.05 28.01
CA HIS A 346 12.00 18.01 26.81
C HIS A 346 12.88 18.12 25.56
N PRO A 347 13.34 16.99 24.98
CA PRO A 347 14.17 17.01 23.78
C PRO A 347 13.37 17.48 22.56
N GLU A 348 13.87 18.50 21.86
CA GLU A 348 13.32 18.98 20.59
C GLU A 348 14.36 18.84 19.47
N PRO A 349 14.23 17.83 18.59
CA PRO A 349 15.09 17.68 17.42
C PRO A 349 14.95 18.86 16.45
N LEU A 350 16.07 19.25 15.82
CA LEU A 350 16.10 20.35 14.85
C LEU A 350 15.41 19.96 13.53
N TYR A 351 14.74 20.94 12.92
CA TYR A 351 14.11 20.82 11.61
C TYR A 351 14.93 21.55 10.55
N THR A 352 15.02 20.99 9.34
CA THR A 352 15.53 21.72 8.17
C THR A 352 14.58 22.87 7.83
N ALA A 353 15.09 23.91 7.16
CA ALA A 353 14.29 25.08 6.79
C ALA A 353 13.00 24.72 6.02
N GLU A 354 13.07 23.76 5.10
CA GLU A 354 11.91 23.29 4.33
C GLU A 354 10.89 22.55 5.21
N SER A 355 11.35 21.70 6.14
CA SER A 355 10.46 20.97 7.06
C SER A 355 9.84 21.86 8.13
N ALA A 356 10.56 22.87 8.62
CA ALA A 356 10.10 23.81 9.65
C ALA A 356 9.00 24.74 9.14
N ALA A 357 8.91 24.96 7.82
CA ALA A 357 7.83 25.73 7.21
C ALA A 357 6.45 25.04 7.32
N ARG A 358 6.42 23.72 7.58
CA ARG A 358 5.16 22.99 7.77
C ARG A 358 4.72 23.07 9.23
N ALA A 359 3.47 23.46 9.45
CA ALA A 359 2.90 23.49 10.79
C ALA A 359 2.79 22.06 11.37
N PRO A 360 3.23 21.83 12.62
CA PRO A 360 3.05 20.56 13.28
C PRO A 360 1.58 20.37 13.67
N ASN A 361 1.03 19.20 13.37
CA ASN A 361 -0.31 18.79 13.79
C ASN A 361 -0.18 17.58 14.73
N PRO A 362 0.15 17.78 16.01
CA PRO A 362 0.30 16.67 16.94
C PRO A 362 -1.03 15.95 17.12
N GLN A 363 -0.98 14.64 17.41
CA GLN A 363 -2.17 13.86 17.72
C GLN A 363 -2.83 14.42 18.99
N GLN A 364 -3.92 15.15 18.81
CA GLN A 364 -4.79 15.63 19.86
C GLN A 364 -6.04 14.76 19.78
N GLY A 365 -6.41 14.08 20.86
CA GLY A 365 -7.60 13.21 20.88
C GLY A 365 -8.83 13.95 20.37
N SER A 366 -9.71 13.27 19.63
CA SER A 366 -10.88 13.89 18.98
C SER A 366 -11.78 14.66 19.93
N CYS A 367 -11.85 14.23 21.19
CA CYS A 367 -12.67 14.85 22.23
C CYS A 367 -11.93 15.90 23.07
N LYS A 368 -10.66 16.25 22.75
CA LYS A 368 -9.87 17.21 23.55
C LYS A 368 -10.56 18.58 23.69
N PHE A 369 -11.32 18.97 22.67
CA PHE A 369 -12.08 20.22 22.65
C PHE A 369 -13.60 19.98 22.66
N MET A 370 -14.04 18.77 23.02
CA MET A 370 -15.46 18.49 23.17
C MET A 370 -15.96 19.19 24.42
N ALA A 371 -16.84 20.16 24.25
CA ALA A 371 -17.55 20.78 25.37
C ALA A 371 -18.54 19.75 25.93
N THR A 372 -18.45 19.48 27.23
CA THR A 372 -19.46 18.75 27.99
C THR A 372 -20.37 19.78 28.68
N GLU A 373 -21.67 19.49 28.77
CA GLU A 373 -22.66 20.39 29.37
C GLU A 373 -22.61 20.39 30.91
N ASP A 374 -21.96 19.39 31.52
CA ASP A 374 -21.83 19.25 32.97
C ASP A 374 -20.68 20.12 33.53
N ASP A 375 -20.89 20.69 34.73
CA ASP A 375 -19.89 21.43 35.49
C ASP A 375 -18.57 20.66 35.55
N GLU A 376 -17.45 21.29 35.17
CA GLU A 376 -16.09 20.71 35.02
C GLU A 376 -15.59 19.89 36.23
N TYR A 377 -16.26 20.00 37.37
CA TYR A 377 -15.83 19.45 38.65
C TYR A 377 -16.80 18.42 39.22
N MET A 378 -17.83 17.99 38.50
CA MET A 378 -18.83 17.07 39.05
C MET A 378 -18.81 15.72 38.32
N VAL A 379 -18.65 14.62 39.07
CA VAL A 379 -18.73 13.26 38.53
C VAL A 379 -19.93 12.56 39.14
N ARG A 380 -20.67 11.81 38.31
CA ARG A 380 -21.81 11.01 38.74
C ARG A 380 -21.52 9.52 38.54
N PRO A 381 -21.92 8.64 39.46
CA PRO A 381 -21.80 7.20 39.27
C PRO A 381 -22.60 6.74 38.05
N HIS A 382 -22.09 5.72 37.36
CA HIS A 382 -22.78 5.19 36.18
C HIS A 382 -24.07 4.48 36.59
N ILE A 383 -25.20 4.88 36.00
CA ILE A 383 -26.52 4.28 36.23
C ILE A 383 -26.50 2.81 35.78
N ARG A 384 -26.73 1.88 36.72
CA ARG A 384 -27.01 0.48 36.39
C ARG A 384 -28.48 0.35 36.00
N ILE A 385 -28.76 0.19 34.71
CA ILE A 385 -30.12 -0.01 34.23
C ILE A 385 -30.56 -1.45 34.57
N HIS A 386 -31.47 -1.63 35.53
CA HIS A 386 -32.26 -2.85 35.64
C HIS A 386 -33.45 -2.75 34.67
N GLU A 387 -33.70 -3.81 33.91
CA GLU A 387 -34.54 -3.83 32.68
C GLU A 387 -36.02 -3.39 32.84
N ASN A 388 -36.51 -3.02 34.03
CA ASN A 388 -37.93 -2.69 34.25
C ASN A 388 -38.25 -1.27 34.78
N GLU A 389 -37.27 -0.38 34.96
CA GLU A 389 -37.52 0.99 35.51
C GLU A 389 -36.88 2.12 34.69
N ALA A 390 -36.81 1.97 33.37
CA ALA A 390 -36.05 2.85 32.48
C ALA A 390 -36.60 4.27 32.26
N LYS A 391 -37.48 4.80 33.12
CA LYS A 391 -38.14 6.11 32.87
C LYS A 391 -38.20 7.13 34.00
N MET A 392 -37.67 6.85 35.19
CA MET A 392 -37.77 7.80 36.32
C MET A 392 -36.47 8.06 37.10
N MET A 393 -35.30 7.71 36.57
CA MET A 393 -34.03 7.89 37.32
C MET A 393 -33.12 8.97 36.74
N TRP A 394 -33.69 10.08 36.25
CA TRP A 394 -32.92 11.29 35.92
C TRP A 394 -33.15 12.42 36.93
N ASP A 395 -34.29 12.44 37.62
CA ASP A 395 -34.71 13.54 38.50
C ASP A 395 -34.46 13.29 40.02
N GLU A 396 -34.01 12.09 40.42
CA GLU A 396 -33.78 11.71 41.83
C GLU A 396 -32.31 11.38 42.14
N LEU A 397 -31.35 12.12 41.59
CA LEU A 397 -29.98 12.10 42.13
C LEU A 397 -29.88 13.23 43.17
N GLU A 398 -30.03 12.86 44.45
CA GLU A 398 -29.79 13.76 45.59
C GLU A 398 -28.30 14.14 45.68
N GLY A 399 -28.00 15.30 46.28
CA GLY A 399 -26.67 15.94 46.25
C GLY A 399 -25.50 15.13 46.82
N ASP A 400 -25.76 14.00 47.50
CA ASP A 400 -24.72 13.12 48.06
C ASP A 400 -24.10 12.16 47.02
N ASP A 401 -24.73 11.95 45.87
CA ASP A 401 -24.23 11.04 44.80
C ASP A 401 -23.33 11.74 43.77
N VAL A 402 -23.21 13.07 43.83
CA VAL A 402 -22.34 13.84 42.94
C VAL A 402 -21.01 14.12 43.64
N VAL A 403 -19.96 13.45 43.19
CA VAL A 403 -18.63 13.57 43.80
C VAL A 403 -17.85 14.68 43.11
N PRO A 404 -17.35 15.69 43.84
CA PRO A 404 -16.49 16.71 43.25
C PRO A 404 -15.15 16.10 42.81
N VAL A 405 -14.66 16.49 41.64
CA VAL A 405 -13.32 16.16 41.18
C VAL A 405 -12.30 16.79 42.13
N GLU A 406 -11.50 15.98 42.81
CA GLU A 406 -10.42 16.49 43.67
C GLU A 406 -9.46 17.36 42.85
N LYS A 407 -9.42 18.66 43.18
CA LYS A 407 -8.41 19.56 42.63
C LYS A 407 -7.05 19.18 43.20
N LEU A 408 -6.19 18.57 42.40
CA LEU A 408 -4.76 18.56 42.70
C LEU A 408 -4.30 20.03 42.78
N LYS A 409 -3.96 20.50 43.98
CA LYS A 409 -3.31 21.80 44.16
C LYS A 409 -2.09 21.85 43.23
N PRO A 410 -1.91 22.89 42.41
CA PRO A 410 -0.71 22.99 41.60
C PRO A 410 0.49 22.95 42.56
N LYS A 411 1.40 21.98 42.38
CA LYS A 411 2.73 22.05 42.98
C LYS A 411 3.33 23.36 42.52
N GLU A 412 3.61 24.27 43.44
CA GLU A 412 4.46 25.43 43.16
C GLU A 412 5.79 24.90 42.62
N SER A 413 5.94 24.89 41.30
CA SER A 413 7.24 24.66 40.70
C SER A 413 8.09 25.86 41.10
N VAL A 414 9.15 25.63 41.87
CA VAL A 414 10.23 26.60 42.09
C VAL A 414 10.91 26.84 40.74
N ASN A 415 10.29 27.68 39.90
CA ASN A 415 10.82 28.15 38.63
C ASN A 415 11.04 29.65 38.74
N GLY A 416 12.02 30.05 39.56
CA GLY A 416 12.55 31.41 39.59
C GLY A 416 13.31 31.81 38.31
N SER A 417 13.42 30.91 37.33
CA SER A 417 14.25 31.12 36.13
C SER A 417 13.44 31.49 34.88
N THR A 418 12.19 31.05 34.76
CA THR A 418 11.34 31.33 33.58
C THR A 418 10.79 32.75 33.57
N ASP A 419 10.47 33.30 34.74
CA ASP A 419 9.95 34.66 34.86
C ASP A 419 11.04 35.73 34.60
N PHE A 420 12.31 35.42 34.91
CA PHE A 420 13.45 36.25 34.54
C PHE A 420 13.74 36.19 33.03
N LEU A 421 13.66 35.01 32.41
CA LEU A 421 13.89 34.86 30.97
C LEU A 421 12.78 35.52 30.13
N ASN A 422 11.52 35.45 30.55
CA ASN A 422 10.42 36.17 29.91
C ASN A 422 10.58 37.69 30.05
N LYS A 423 10.95 38.19 31.24
CA LYS A 423 11.27 39.61 31.44
C LYS A 423 12.50 40.06 30.64
N LEU A 424 13.52 39.20 30.47
CA LEU A 424 14.70 39.50 29.65
C LEU A 424 14.38 39.51 28.15
N ALA A 425 13.50 38.61 27.70
CA ALA A 425 13.03 38.53 26.32
C ALA A 425 12.18 39.76 25.95
N GLU A 426 11.26 40.19 26.82
CA GLU A 426 10.48 41.42 26.63
C GLU A 426 11.37 42.68 26.62
N LYS A 427 12.40 42.73 27.49
CA LYS A 427 13.35 43.85 27.53
C LYS A 427 14.25 43.88 26.27
N LYS A 428 14.65 42.73 25.72
CA LYS A 428 15.41 42.62 24.46
C LYS A 428 14.55 42.94 23.22
N LEU A 429 13.29 42.50 23.17
CA LEU A 429 12.33 42.85 22.12
C LEU A 429 12.01 44.35 22.12
N GLY A 430 11.86 44.96 23.30
CA GLY A 430 11.69 46.40 23.45
C GLY A 430 12.92 47.22 23.03
N ALA A 431 14.14 46.72 23.30
CA ALA A 431 15.39 47.34 22.87
C ALA A 431 15.62 47.23 21.35
N LEU A 432 15.32 46.07 20.75
CA LEU A 432 15.37 45.85 19.29
C LEU A 432 14.33 46.69 18.54
N GLY A 433 13.14 46.88 19.12
CA GLY A 433 12.11 47.79 18.59
C GLY A 433 12.53 49.27 18.59
N ARG A 434 13.33 49.70 19.59
CA ARG A 434 13.89 51.07 19.65
C ARG A 434 15.08 51.27 18.71
N LEU A 435 15.95 50.25 18.55
CA LEU A 435 17.04 50.27 17.57
C LEU A 435 16.52 50.31 16.13
N ARG A 436 15.45 49.56 15.80
CA ARG A 436 14.82 49.58 14.47
C ARG A 436 14.17 50.92 14.13
N ARG A 437 13.68 51.69 15.12
CA ARG A 437 13.17 53.06 14.94
C ARG A 437 14.27 54.10 14.75
N GLN A 438 15.45 53.92 15.36
CA GLN A 438 16.61 54.81 15.13
C GLN A 438 17.30 54.54 13.78
N SER A 439 17.38 53.28 13.32
CA SER A 439 17.97 52.96 12.00
C SER A 439 17.05 53.32 10.82
N GLY A 440 15.73 53.39 11.02
CA GLY A 440 14.77 53.80 9.99
C GLY A 440 14.78 55.31 9.66
N ALA A 441 15.40 56.14 10.50
CA ALA A 441 15.49 57.59 10.27
C ALA A 441 16.72 58.01 9.44
N PHE A 442 17.66 57.09 9.14
CA PHE A 442 18.88 57.38 8.37
C PHE A 442 18.85 56.88 6.91
N ILE A 443 17.80 56.16 6.50
CA ILE A 443 17.62 55.64 5.12
C ILE A 443 16.46 56.39 4.41
N GLY A 444 16.22 57.64 4.80
CA GLY A 444 15.19 58.51 4.20
C GLY A 444 15.69 59.45 3.10
N HIS A 445 17.00 59.48 2.81
CA HIS A 445 17.59 60.56 2.01
C HIS A 445 18.33 60.17 0.72
N GLN A 446 18.27 58.89 0.29
CA GLN A 446 18.97 58.44 -0.94
C GLN A 446 18.09 57.79 -2.03
N GLN A 447 16.76 57.84 -1.91
CA GLN A 447 15.83 57.33 -2.94
C GLN A 447 14.88 58.38 -3.53
N LYS A 448 15.28 59.67 -3.48
CA LYS A 448 14.67 60.74 -4.28
C LYS A 448 15.65 61.19 -5.37
N ARG A 449 15.86 60.34 -6.38
CA ARG A 449 16.37 60.73 -7.72
C ARG A 449 16.42 59.50 -8.63
N ARG A 450 15.26 59.13 -9.18
CA ARG A 450 15.06 58.55 -10.52
C ARG A 450 13.61 58.11 -10.65
N ALA A 451 13.10 58.22 -11.87
CA ALA A 451 11.74 57.91 -12.32
C ALA A 451 10.65 58.94 -11.97
N SER A 452 10.78 60.12 -12.57
CA SER A 452 9.66 60.90 -13.08
C SER A 452 9.25 60.37 -14.45
N SER A 453 8.00 59.92 -14.63
CA SER A 453 7.17 60.11 -15.84
C SER A 453 5.99 59.13 -15.84
N GLY A 454 4.75 59.64 -15.98
CA GLY A 454 3.60 58.82 -16.42
C GLY A 454 2.31 59.01 -15.64
N SER A 455 1.56 60.05 -16.00
CA SER A 455 0.14 60.36 -15.78
C SER A 455 -0.87 59.25 -15.38
N THR A 456 -1.63 59.59 -14.33
CA THR A 456 -3.02 59.30 -13.88
C THR A 456 -4.17 59.24 -14.95
N PRO A 457 -5.47 59.00 -14.62
CA PRO A 457 -6.13 58.22 -13.52
C PRO A 457 -7.49 57.50 -13.87
N THR A 458 -8.12 56.92 -12.82
CA THR A 458 -9.57 56.56 -12.60
C THR A 458 -10.04 55.16 -13.03
N SER A 459 -10.86 54.40 -12.28
CA SER A 459 -11.99 54.76 -11.42
C SER A 459 -12.32 53.80 -10.25
N ALA A 460 -12.70 54.43 -9.14
CA ALA A 460 -13.59 54.07 -8.02
C ALA A 460 -14.41 52.75 -7.99
N ARG A 461 -14.27 52.05 -6.84
CA ARG A 461 -15.30 51.80 -5.79
C ARG A 461 -16.63 51.12 -6.17
N LYS A 462 -16.87 49.92 -5.61
CA LYS A 462 -17.99 49.68 -4.66
C LYS A 462 -17.92 48.31 -3.95
N LYS A 463 -17.94 48.38 -2.62
CA LYS A 463 -18.38 47.32 -1.70
C LYS A 463 -19.85 47.00 -1.95
N ARG A 464 -20.25 45.72 -1.87
CA ARG A 464 -21.59 45.33 -1.41
C ARG A 464 -21.54 43.95 -0.73
N SER A 465 -22.04 43.94 0.50
CA SER A 465 -22.44 42.81 1.31
C SER A 465 -23.69 42.15 0.69
N MET A 466 -23.80 40.83 0.78
CA MET A 466 -25.08 40.17 1.01
C MET A 466 -24.89 38.77 1.60
N SER A 467 -25.52 38.58 2.76
CA SER A 467 -25.79 37.37 3.49
C SER A 467 -26.93 36.55 2.86
N SER A 468 -26.99 35.28 3.25
CA SER A 468 -28.10 34.31 3.20
C SER A 468 -28.59 33.80 1.84
N MET A 469 -28.35 32.52 1.56
CA MET A 469 -29.40 31.56 1.18
C MET A 469 -28.83 30.14 1.11
N PHE A 470 -29.69 29.17 1.42
CA PHE A 470 -29.61 27.71 1.19
C PHE A 470 -29.50 26.85 2.46
N ALA A 471 -30.68 26.63 3.03
CA ALA A 471 -31.07 25.36 3.63
C ALA A 471 -32.03 24.67 2.64
N SER A 472 -31.77 23.39 2.35
CA SER A 472 -32.80 22.40 2.02
C SER A 472 -32.20 21.00 2.05
N ASP A 473 -32.67 20.22 3.02
CA ASP A 473 -33.14 18.84 2.90
C ASP A 473 -32.17 17.74 2.44
N PHE A 474 -31.70 16.95 3.42
CA PHE A 474 -31.33 15.56 3.21
C PHE A 474 -32.21 14.63 4.05
N HIS A 475 -32.82 13.68 3.34
CA HIS A 475 -33.74 12.66 3.80
C HIS A 475 -33.09 11.68 4.80
N ARG A 476 -33.89 11.33 5.81
CA ARG A 476 -33.69 10.25 6.78
C ARG A 476 -33.59 8.87 6.12
N SER A 477 -32.66 8.04 6.61
CA SER A 477 -32.70 6.57 6.56
C SER A 477 -32.48 6.02 7.98
N PRO A 478 -33.15 4.93 8.41
CA PRO A 478 -33.23 4.52 9.81
C PRO A 478 -32.07 3.60 10.25
N PRO A 479 -31.82 3.45 11.58
CA PRO A 479 -30.84 2.50 12.10
C PRO A 479 -31.42 1.10 12.24
N SER A 480 -30.63 0.11 11.86
CA SER A 480 -30.82 -1.33 12.08
C SER A 480 -30.77 -1.66 13.58
N ARG A 481 -31.78 -2.39 14.06
CA ARG A 481 -31.81 -3.04 15.38
C ARG A 481 -31.08 -4.38 15.34
N TYR A 482 -30.38 -4.64 16.43
CA TYR A 482 -29.79 -5.89 16.92
C TYR A 482 -30.72 -7.12 16.82
N LEU A 483 -30.13 -8.33 16.85
CA LEU A 483 -30.48 -9.43 17.77
C LEU A 483 -29.48 -10.60 17.64
N TYR A 484 -28.93 -10.98 18.81
CA TYR A 484 -28.23 -12.20 19.26
C TYR A 484 -26.97 -12.72 18.55
#